data_AF-A0A966JGR6-F1
#
_entry.id   AF-A0A966JGR6-F1
#
_cell.length_a   1.000
_cell.length_b   1.000
_cell.length_c   1.000
_cell.angle_alpha   90.00
_cell.angle_beta   90.00
_cell.angle_gamma   90.00
#
_symmetry.space_group_name_H-M   'P 1'
#
loop_
_entity.id
_entity.type
_entity.pdbx_description
1 polymer ?
#
loop_
_entity_poly.entity_id
_entity_poly.type
_entity_poly.pdbx_seq_one_letter_code
_entity_poly.pdbx_strand_id
1 'polypeptide(L)'
;MDELEPYLQKQIDLGSSGLDVMHGHLKVLMAEAEDELLVAQEREAESEEAMDSMERRYWEGQVDALAYLYSLTYQLSFAIAERDKQ
;
A
#
# COMPACT_ATOMS: atom_id res chain seq x y z
N MET A 1 3.37 -13.34 16.86
CA MET A 1 3.59 -11.95 16.46
C MET A 1 4.44 -12.06 15.22
N ASP A 2 3.91 -11.68 14.07
CA ASP A 2 4.66 -11.80 12.83
C ASP A 2 5.86 -10.86 12.88
N GLU A 3 7.04 -11.39 12.50
CA GLU A 3 8.27 -10.60 12.44
C GLU A 3 8.18 -9.58 11.30
N LEU A 4 8.76 -8.40 11.53
CA LEU A 4 8.83 -7.35 10.52
C LEU A 4 9.76 -7.78 9.38
N GLU A 5 9.40 -7.48 8.14
CA GLU A 5 10.25 -7.74 6.98
C GLU A 5 11.68 -7.15 7.18
N PRO A 6 12.75 -7.89 6.83
CA PRO A 6 14.13 -7.48 7.15
C PRO A 6 14.51 -6.09 6.62
N TYR A 7 13.97 -5.70 5.46
CA TYR A 7 14.26 -4.38 4.88
C TYR A 7 13.55 -3.25 5.62
N LEU A 8 12.38 -3.50 6.22
CA LEU A 8 11.67 -2.51 7.05
C LEU A 8 12.39 -2.32 8.37
N GLN A 9 12.84 -3.41 9.01
CA GLN A 9 13.66 -3.33 10.23
C GLN A 9 14.95 -2.54 9.97
N LYS A 10 15.62 -2.79 8.84
CA LYS A 10 16.81 -2.05 8.44
C LYS A 10 16.55 -0.53 8.30
N GLN A 11 15.38 -0.10 7.83
CA GLN A 11 15.06 1.33 7.74
C GLN A 11 14.90 1.96 9.11
N ILE A 12 14.31 1.24 10.06
CA ILE A 12 14.23 1.66 11.47
C ILE A 12 15.62 1.76 12.07
N ASP A 13 16.48 0.76 11.85
CA ASP A 13 17.86 0.76 12.36
C ASP A 13 18.69 1.92 11.78
N LEU A 14 18.36 2.40 10.58
CA LEU A 14 18.96 3.57 9.94
C LEU A 14 18.36 4.91 10.39
N GLY A 15 17.39 4.90 11.32
CA GLY A 15 16.80 6.10 11.91
C GLY A 15 15.62 6.70 11.14
N SER A 16 15.03 5.95 10.19
CA SER A 16 13.81 6.40 9.49
C SER A 16 12.63 6.45 10.46
N SER A 17 11.75 7.45 10.32
CA SER A 17 10.53 7.50 11.13
C SER A 17 9.55 6.41 10.71
N GLY A 18 8.67 5.98 11.61
CA GLY A 18 7.64 4.99 11.28
C GLY A 18 6.75 5.42 10.10
N LEU A 19 6.44 6.72 9.97
CA LEU A 19 5.69 7.25 8.83
C LEU A 19 6.48 7.18 7.52
N ASP A 20 7.79 7.44 7.53
CA ASP A 20 8.62 7.31 6.33
C ASP A 20 8.76 5.86 5.88
N VAL A 21 8.90 4.94 6.85
CA VAL A 21 8.92 3.49 6.57
C VAL A 21 7.60 3.04 5.96
N MET A 22 6.46 3.42 6.56
CA MET A 22 5.14 3.12 6.01
C MET A 22 4.94 3.73 4.63
N HIS A 23 5.35 4.99 4.43
CA HIS A 23 5.24 5.70 3.16
C HIS A 23 5.97 4.94 2.04
N GLY A 24 7.20 4.47 2.32
CA GLY A 24 7.96 3.65 1.39
C GLY A 24 7.33 2.29 1.14
N HIS A 25 6.94 1.59 2.20
CA HIS A 25 6.38 0.23 2.11
C HIS A 25 5.04 0.19 1.37
N LEU A 26 4.19 1.22 1.54
CA LEU A 26 2.91 1.31 0.83
C LEU A 26 3.07 1.25 -0.69
N LYS A 27 4.19 1.72 -1.26
CA LYS A 27 4.45 1.57 -2.69
C LYS A 27 4.67 0.12 -3.12
N VAL A 28 5.28 -0.69 -2.25
CA VAL A 28 5.48 -2.13 -2.49
C VAL A 28 4.11 -2.81 -2.48
N LEU A 29 3.31 -2.56 -1.43
CA LEU A 29 1.97 -3.13 -1.31
C LEU A 29 1.05 -2.70 -2.46
N MET A 30 1.15 -1.44 -2.91
CA MET A 30 0.39 -0.97 -4.06
C MET A 30 0.79 -1.71 -5.34
N ALA A 31 2.10 -1.88 -5.61
CA ALA A 31 2.56 -2.61 -6.78
C ALA A 31 2.07 -4.07 -6.76
N GLU A 32 2.14 -4.74 -5.60
CA GLU A 32 1.62 -6.10 -5.42
C GLU A 32 0.10 -6.16 -5.66
N ALA A 33 -0.67 -5.20 -5.13
CA ALA A 33 -2.12 -5.14 -5.33
C ALA A 33 -2.49 -4.80 -6.79
N GLU A 34 -1.70 -3.98 -7.48
CA GLU A 34 -1.87 -3.67 -8.90
C GLU A 34 -1.63 -4.92 -9.76
N ASP A 35 -0.59 -5.70 -9.46
CA ASP A 35 -0.31 -6.97 -10.15
C ASP A 35 -1.45 -7.98 -9.96
N GLU A 36 -1.97 -8.13 -8.74
CA GLU A 36 -3.12 -9.00 -8.46
C GLU A 36 -4.40 -8.52 -9.13
N LEU A 37 -4.62 -7.19 -9.19
CA LEU A 37 -5.74 -6.61 -9.91
C LEU A 37 -5.67 -6.94 -11.42
N LEU A 38 -4.49 -6.85 -12.03
CA LEU A 38 -4.29 -7.22 -13.43
C LEU A 38 -4.66 -8.68 -13.68
N VAL A 39 -4.18 -9.59 -12.82
CA VAL A 39 -4.52 -11.02 -12.90
C VAL A 39 -6.03 -11.24 -12.75
N ALA A 40 -6.68 -10.56 -11.81
CA ALA A 40 -8.12 -10.68 -11.61
C ALA A 40 -8.93 -10.14 -12.80
N GLN A 41 -8.47 -9.07 -13.44
CA GLN A 41 -9.06 -8.52 -14.66
C GLN A 41 -8.94 -9.50 -15.84
N GLU A 42 -7.78 -10.14 -16.02
CA GLU A 42 -7.58 -11.16 -17.06
C GLU A 42 -8.50 -12.37 -16.84
N ARG A 43 -8.61 -12.87 -15.61
CA ARG A 43 -9.51 -13.98 -15.28
C ARG A 43 -10.98 -13.65 -15.51
N GLU A 44 -11.43 -12.48 -15.03
CA GLU A 44 -12.81 -12.02 -15.25
C GLU A 44 -13.12 -11.92 -16.75
N ALA A 45 -12.17 -11.46 -17.57
CA ALA A 45 -12.35 -11.36 -19.02
C ALA A 45 -12.40 -12.72 -19.72
N GLU A 46 -11.75 -13.75 -19.16
CA GLU A 46 -11.77 -15.12 -19.70
C GLU A 46 -13.03 -15.89 -19.32
N SER A 47 -13.49 -15.76 -18.06
CA SER A 47 -14.57 -16.58 -17.51
C SER A 47 -15.95 -15.92 -17.60
N GLU A 48 -16.01 -14.59 -17.55
CA GLU A 48 -17.23 -13.78 -17.35
C GLU A 48 -18.07 -14.21 -16.12
N GLU A 49 -17.46 -14.92 -15.16
CA GLU A 49 -18.14 -15.42 -13.98
C GLU A 49 -18.31 -14.35 -12.90
N ALA A 50 -19.45 -14.36 -12.22
CA ALA A 50 -19.75 -13.40 -11.16
C ALA A 50 -18.77 -13.47 -9.97
N MET A 51 -18.10 -14.61 -9.74
CA MET A 51 -17.08 -14.76 -8.71
C MET A 51 -15.81 -13.96 -9.04
N ASP A 52 -15.39 -13.98 -10.31
CA ASP A 52 -14.18 -13.28 -10.75
C ASP A 52 -14.39 -11.76 -10.76
N SER A 53 -15.63 -11.31 -11.03
CA SER A 53 -16.02 -9.92 -10.81
C SER A 53 -15.88 -9.46 -9.35
N MET A 54 -16.09 -10.36 -8.39
CA MET A 54 -15.93 -10.04 -6.96
C MET A 54 -14.46 -9.99 -6.58
N GLU A 55 -13.63 -10.88 -7.12
CA GLU A 55 -12.17 -10.86 -6.93
C GLU A 55 -11.55 -9.59 -7.52
N ARG A 56 -11.92 -9.19 -8.75
CA ARG A 56 -11.48 -7.91 -9.32
C ARG A 56 -11.86 -6.73 -8.43
N ARG A 57 -13.12 -6.63 -8.01
CA ARG A 57 -13.58 -5.52 -7.14
C ARG A 57 -12.88 -5.49 -5.78
N TYR A 58 -12.52 -6.65 -5.25
CA TYR A 58 -11.72 -6.72 -4.03
C TYR A 58 -10.36 -6.07 -4.24
N TRP A 59 -9.65 -6.43 -5.31
CA TRP A 59 -8.33 -5.87 -5.60
C TRP A 59 -8.38 -4.39 -6.00
N GLU A 60 -9.42 -3.94 -6.70
CA GLU A 60 -9.67 -2.51 -6.91
C GLU A 60 -9.77 -1.76 -5.58
N GLY A 61 -10.54 -2.31 -4.63
CA GLY A 61 -10.66 -1.74 -3.29
C GLY A 61 -9.34 -1.74 -2.50
N GLN A 62 -8.49 -2.76 -2.68
CA GLN A 62 -7.16 -2.80 -2.06
C GLN A 62 -6.27 -1.67 -2.62
N VAL A 63 -6.22 -1.51 -3.94
CA VAL A 63 -5.45 -0.44 -4.60
C VAL A 63 -5.93 0.94 -4.12
N ASP A 64 -7.24 1.18 -4.11
CA ASP A 64 -7.83 2.44 -3.64
C ASP A 64 -7.47 2.74 -2.18
N ALA A 65 -7.60 1.75 -1.30
CA ALA A 65 -7.30 1.91 0.12
C ALA A 65 -5.80 2.19 0.37
N LEU A 66 -4.91 1.45 -0.30
CA LEU A 66 -3.47 1.64 -0.19
C LEU A 66 -3.04 3.02 -0.73
N ALA A 67 -3.61 3.46 -1.86
CA ALA A 67 -3.37 4.78 -2.42
C ALA A 67 -3.83 5.91 -1.48
N TYR A 68 -5.00 5.74 -0.83
CA TYR A 68 -5.49 6.67 0.17
C TYR A 68 -4.53 6.77 1.38
N LEU A 69 -4.10 5.64 1.93
CA LEU A 69 -3.12 5.60 3.02
C LEU A 69 -1.79 6.23 2.61
N TYR A 70 -1.32 5.96 1.39
CA TYR A 70 -0.11 6.56 0.85
C TYR A 70 -0.21 8.09 0.83
N SER A 71 -1.32 8.64 0.33
CA SER A 71 -1.57 10.08 0.35
C SER A 71 -1.61 10.65 1.78
N LEU A 72 -2.29 9.94 2.69
CA LEU A 72 -2.39 10.35 4.09
C LEU A 72 -1.02 10.40 4.77
N THR A 73 -0.12 9.45 4.50
CA THR A 73 1.25 9.51 5.05
C THR A 73 1.99 10.78 4.63
N TYR A 74 1.87 11.22 3.38
CA TYR A 74 2.44 12.50 2.93
C TYR A 74 1.87 13.69 3.72
N GLN A 75 0.54 13.77 3.84
CA GLN A 75 -0.13 14.86 4.55
C GLN A 75 0.31 14.94 6.01
N LEU A 76 0.41 13.78 6.68
CA LEU A 76 0.86 13.70 8.06
C LEU A 76 2.33 14.10 8.21
N SER A 77 3.22 13.63 7.33
CA SER A 77 4.64 14.00 7.35
C SER A 77 4.83 15.52 7.19
N PHE A 78 4.06 16.17 6.30
CA PHE A 78 4.12 17.62 6.17
C PHE A 78 3.58 18.36 7.38
N ALA A 79 2.46 17.92 7.96
CA ALA A 79 1.89 18.53 9.16
C ALA A 79 2.82 18.43 10.37
N ILE A 80 3.50 17.29 10.55
CA ILE A 80 4.50 17.09 11.60
C ILE A 80 5.70 18.00 11.37
N ALA A 81 6.24 18.04 10.15
CA ALA A 81 7.37 18.90 9.82
C ALA A 81 7.06 20.38 10.03
N GLU A 82 5.81 20.81 9.82
CA GLU A 82 5.41 22.20 10.08
C GLU A 82 5.27 22.50 11.57
N ARG A 83 4.76 21.56 12.37
CA ARG A 83 4.73 21.67 13.85
C ARG A 83 6.14 21.80 14.41
N ASP A 84 7.10 21.01 13.93
CA ASP A 84 8.45 20.94 14.48
C ASP A 84 9.33 22.17 14.13
N LYS A 85 8.85 23.05 13.24
CA LYS A 85 9.50 24.34 12.93
C LYS A 85 9.10 25.48 13.89
N GLN A 86 8.05 25.30 14.70
CA GLN A 86 7.55 26.29 15.65
C GLN A 86 8.32 26.22 16.98
#